data_AF-B7BGA6-F1
#
_entry.id   AF-B7BGA6-F1
#
_cell.length_a   1.000
_cell.length_b   1.000
_cell.length_c   1.000
_cell.angle_alpha   90.00
_cell.angle_beta   90.00
_cell.angle_gamma   90.00
#
_symmetry.space_group_name_H-M   'P 1'
#
loop_
_entity.id
_entity.type
_entity.pdbx_description
1 polymer ?
#
loop_
_entity_poly.entity_id
_entity_poly.type
_entity_poly.pdbx_seq_one_letter_code
_entity_poly.pdbx_strand_id
1 'polypeptide(L)'
;MQKNLVIVESPAKAKTIEKFLGKDYKVMSSYGHIRDLKTKEFSIDIEHDYTPQYVIPADKKKLVSELKSEAKSAEQVWLASDEDREGEAISWHLYEVLGLKPENTKRIVFHEITKNAILHAIETPRDININLVNAQQARRVLDRIVGFELSPILWRKVKPALSAGRVQSVAVRLIVEREREINEFVSEAAFRVIANFILPDGTTVLKAELNRRLKDKKEVEAFLESCKNASFTIDDITTKPVKKSPAPPFTTSTLQQEAARKLGYSVSQTMMIAQRLYESGLITYMRTDSVNLSDLALGTAKEAIFETYGEKYYKFRQYHTKSKGAQEAHEAIRPTYISNVEAGSSSQEKKLYELIRKRTIACQMAD
;
A
#
# COMPACT_ATOMS: atom_id res chain seq x y z
N MET A 1 -5.44 -34.90 22.29
CA MET A 1 -4.36 -34.37 21.44
C MET A 1 -4.96 -33.32 20.53
N GLN A 2 -4.27 -32.19 20.38
CA GLN A 2 -4.72 -31.14 19.48
C GLN A 2 -4.36 -31.55 18.06
N LYS A 3 -5.30 -31.59 17.13
CA LYS A 3 -4.99 -32.05 15.77
C LYS A 3 -4.16 -31.03 15.00
N ASN A 4 -4.53 -29.75 15.07
CA ASN A 4 -3.92 -28.72 14.24
C ASN A 4 -3.51 -27.49 15.06
N LEU A 5 -2.29 -27.00 14.80
CA LEU A 5 -1.80 -25.70 15.27
C LEU A 5 -1.58 -24.79 14.06
N VAL A 6 -2.23 -23.64 14.03
CA VAL A 6 -2.04 -22.59 13.02
C VAL A 6 -1.26 -21.44 13.64
N ILE A 7 -0.21 -20.98 12.98
CA ILE A 7 0.62 -19.86 13.44
C ILE A 7 0.51 -18.70 12.43
N VAL A 8 0.13 -17.53 12.93
CA VAL A 8 -0.03 -16.27 12.17
C VAL A 8 0.82 -15.16 12.78
N GLU A 9 0.98 -14.00 12.11
CA GLU A 9 1.84 -12.94 12.64
C GLU A 9 1.21 -12.08 13.74
N SER A 10 -0.11 -11.93 13.76
CA SER A 10 -0.77 -10.98 14.66
C SER A 10 -1.95 -11.59 15.45
N PRO A 11 -2.22 -11.09 16.66
CA PRO A 11 -3.34 -11.58 17.48
C PRO A 11 -4.72 -11.31 16.87
N ALA A 12 -4.86 -10.22 16.12
CA ALA A 12 -6.13 -9.90 15.46
C ALA A 12 -6.44 -10.92 14.35
N LYS A 13 -5.44 -11.22 13.51
CA LYS A 13 -5.51 -12.27 12.48
C LYS A 13 -5.82 -13.64 13.10
N ALA A 14 -5.18 -13.97 14.24
CA ALA A 14 -5.43 -15.22 14.94
C ALA A 14 -6.91 -15.36 15.34
N LYS A 15 -7.47 -14.33 15.99
CA LYS A 15 -8.88 -14.31 16.40
C LYS A 15 -9.85 -14.39 15.23
N THR A 16 -9.52 -13.80 14.08
CA THR A 16 -10.39 -13.85 12.89
C THR A 16 -10.37 -15.24 12.26
N ILE A 17 -9.19 -15.83 12.08
CA ILE A 17 -9.03 -17.17 11.46
C ILE A 17 -9.59 -18.27 12.35
N GLU A 18 -9.42 -18.18 13.67
CA GLU A 18 -9.94 -19.16 14.64
C GLU A 18 -11.47 -19.29 14.55
N LYS A 19 -12.19 -18.20 14.27
CA LYS A 19 -13.64 -18.21 14.05
C LYS A 19 -14.05 -19.00 12.80
N PHE A 20 -13.19 -19.10 11.80
CA PHE A 20 -13.49 -19.78 10.53
C PHE A 20 -13.14 -21.27 10.56
N LEU A 21 -12.04 -21.63 11.22
CA LEU A 21 -11.53 -23.00 11.27
C LEU A 21 -12.22 -23.87 12.35
N GLY A 22 -12.78 -23.26 13.39
CA GLY A 22 -13.51 -23.98 14.43
C GLY A 22 -12.60 -24.69 15.44
N LYS A 23 -13.18 -25.63 16.21
CA LYS A 23 -12.55 -26.19 17.42
C LYS A 23 -11.38 -27.15 17.17
N ASP A 24 -11.21 -27.65 15.94
CA ASP A 24 -10.14 -28.58 15.59
C ASP A 24 -8.77 -27.91 15.38
N TYR A 25 -8.73 -26.57 15.40
CA TYR A 25 -7.55 -25.76 15.17
C TYR A 25 -7.27 -24.86 16.38
N LYS A 26 -6.04 -24.89 16.90
CA LYS A 26 -5.51 -23.78 17.70
C LYS A 26 -4.96 -22.74 16.77
N VAL A 27 -5.24 -21.46 17.02
CA VAL A 27 -4.57 -20.39 16.27
C VAL A 27 -3.74 -19.54 17.23
N MET A 28 -2.44 -19.46 16.97
CA MET A 28 -1.48 -18.69 17.77
C MET A 28 -0.79 -17.61 16.96
N SER A 29 -0.34 -16.56 17.63
CA SER A 29 0.36 -15.43 17.02
C SER A 29 1.84 -15.44 17.34
N SER A 30 2.70 -15.27 16.32
CA SER A 30 4.15 -15.09 16.47
C SER A 30 4.54 -13.65 16.87
N TYR A 31 3.59 -12.71 16.79
CA TYR A 31 3.82 -11.27 16.98
C TYR A 31 4.90 -10.75 16.01
N GLY A 32 4.80 -11.15 14.75
CA GLY A 32 5.78 -10.87 13.69
C GLY A 32 7.01 -11.79 13.74
N HIS A 33 8.18 -11.22 13.44
CA HIS A 33 9.46 -11.94 13.45
C HIS A 33 9.82 -12.48 14.84
N ILE A 34 10.31 -13.72 14.90
CA ILE A 34 10.73 -14.39 16.15
C ILE A 34 12.25 -14.56 16.28
N ARG A 35 13.00 -14.28 15.22
CA ARG A 35 14.46 -14.14 15.20
C ARG A 35 14.84 -12.88 14.43
N ASP A 36 15.95 -12.28 14.78
CA ASP A 36 16.58 -11.19 14.02
C ASP A 36 18.11 -11.31 14.12
N LEU A 37 18.83 -10.55 13.29
CA LEU A 37 20.28 -10.41 13.38
C LEU A 37 20.67 -9.77 14.73
N LYS A 38 21.84 -10.13 15.29
CA LYS A 38 22.33 -9.45 16.50
C LYS A 38 22.49 -7.95 16.21
N THR A 39 22.15 -7.12 17.20
CA THR A 39 22.06 -5.66 17.04
C THR A 39 23.40 -4.94 17.13
N LYS A 40 24.36 -5.47 17.91
CA LYS A 40 25.66 -4.83 18.14
C LYS A 40 26.80 -5.36 17.27
N GLU A 41 26.59 -6.51 16.62
CA GLU A 41 27.59 -7.18 15.79
C GLU A 41 27.18 -7.08 14.33
N PHE A 42 28.16 -7.14 13.42
CA PHE A 42 27.91 -7.18 11.99
C PHE A 42 26.93 -8.32 11.61
N SER A 43 27.05 -9.47 12.29
CA SER A 43 26.12 -10.62 12.24
C SER A 43 25.92 -11.24 10.86
N ILE A 44 26.85 -11.01 9.94
CA ILE A 44 26.90 -11.61 8.61
C ILE A 44 28.28 -12.21 8.44
N ASP A 45 28.34 -13.48 8.11
CA ASP A 45 29.59 -14.16 7.83
C ASP A 45 29.96 -13.96 6.35
N ILE A 46 30.84 -12.99 6.07
CA ILE A 46 31.25 -12.66 4.69
C ILE A 46 32.07 -13.81 4.07
N GLU A 47 32.82 -14.54 4.89
CA GLU A 47 33.72 -15.60 4.44
C GLU A 47 32.95 -16.88 4.07
N HIS A 48 31.78 -17.10 4.69
CA HIS A 48 30.91 -18.26 4.45
C HIS A 48 29.58 -17.82 3.81
N ASP A 49 29.66 -17.37 2.56
CA ASP A 49 28.50 -17.08 1.69
C ASP A 49 27.46 -16.10 2.26
N TYR A 50 27.92 -15.09 3.02
CA TYR A 50 27.05 -14.09 3.66
C TYR A 50 26.04 -14.67 4.64
N THR A 51 26.37 -15.79 5.29
CA THR A 51 25.45 -16.48 6.20
C THR A 51 25.04 -15.57 7.37
N PRO A 52 23.74 -15.28 7.55
CA PRO A 52 23.26 -14.41 8.63
C PRO A 52 23.25 -15.14 9.99
N GLN A 53 23.76 -14.48 11.02
CA GLN A 53 23.70 -14.98 12.40
C GLN A 53 22.43 -14.50 13.10
N TYR A 54 21.37 -15.30 12.99
CA TYR A 54 20.10 -15.03 13.66
C TYR A 54 20.11 -15.42 15.15
N VAL A 55 19.48 -14.58 15.97
CA VAL A 55 19.24 -14.83 17.39
C VAL A 55 17.77 -14.61 17.72
N ILE A 56 17.28 -15.32 18.75
CA ILE A 56 15.94 -15.09 19.30
C ILE A 56 16.03 -13.90 20.26
N PRO A 57 15.34 -12.78 20.01
CA PRO A 57 15.30 -11.64 20.91
C PRO A 57 14.81 -12.05 22.32
N ALA A 58 15.31 -11.38 23.35
CA ALA A 58 15.03 -11.75 24.74
C ALA A 58 13.53 -11.74 25.07
N ASP A 59 12.80 -10.76 24.54
CA ASP A 59 11.34 -10.61 24.65
C ASP A 59 10.54 -11.71 23.94
N LYS A 60 11.15 -12.40 22.97
CA LYS A 60 10.52 -13.48 22.19
C LYS A 60 10.78 -14.87 22.75
N LYS A 61 11.71 -15.06 23.70
CA LYS A 61 12.08 -16.38 24.23
C LYS A 61 10.90 -17.13 24.85
N LYS A 62 10.07 -16.45 25.65
CA LYS A 62 8.89 -17.05 26.28
C LYS A 62 7.89 -17.53 25.23
N LEU A 63 7.59 -16.70 24.25
CA LEU A 63 6.68 -17.02 23.15
C LEU A 63 7.18 -18.22 22.33
N VAL A 64 8.48 -18.24 22.00
CA VAL A 64 9.08 -19.37 21.26
C VAL A 64 8.96 -20.67 22.07
N SER A 65 9.19 -20.62 23.38
CA SER A 65 9.03 -21.80 24.24
C SER A 65 7.59 -22.32 24.22
N GLU A 66 6.61 -21.42 24.27
CA GLU A 66 5.19 -21.76 24.20
C GLU A 66 4.83 -22.37 22.85
N LEU A 67 5.17 -21.70 21.74
CA LEU A 67 4.95 -22.22 20.38
C LEU A 67 5.61 -23.58 20.16
N LYS A 68 6.78 -23.82 20.74
CA LYS A 68 7.49 -25.11 20.64
C LYS A 68 6.78 -26.22 21.42
N SER A 69 6.19 -25.91 22.56
CA SER A 69 5.38 -26.86 23.34
C SER A 69 4.10 -27.24 22.59
N GLU A 70 3.45 -26.25 22.01
CA GLU A 70 2.20 -26.42 21.26
C GLU A 70 2.44 -27.16 19.95
N ALA A 71 3.50 -26.83 19.21
CA ALA A 71 3.88 -27.51 17.98
C ALA A 71 4.20 -28.99 18.20
N LYS A 72 4.81 -29.35 19.34
CA LYS A 72 5.06 -30.76 19.71
C LYS A 72 3.79 -31.53 20.05
N SER A 73 2.75 -30.84 20.50
CA SER A 73 1.49 -31.44 20.91
C SER A 73 0.48 -31.57 19.76
N ALA A 74 0.76 -30.88 18.63
CA ALA A 74 -0.07 -30.87 17.44
C ALA A 74 0.31 -32.00 16.48
N GLU A 75 -0.69 -32.61 15.81
CA GLU A 75 -0.44 -33.57 14.72
C GLU A 75 0.07 -32.87 13.46
N GLN A 76 -0.45 -31.68 13.16
CA GLN A 76 -0.06 -30.85 12.01
C GLN A 76 0.14 -29.38 12.43
N VAL A 77 1.16 -28.74 11.85
CA VAL A 77 1.46 -27.32 12.03
C VAL A 77 1.25 -26.57 10.72
N TRP A 78 0.43 -25.53 10.75
CA TRP A 78 0.07 -24.70 9.60
C TRP A 78 0.68 -23.31 9.76
N LEU A 79 1.60 -22.97 8.86
CA LEU A 79 2.23 -21.66 8.77
C LEU A 79 1.35 -20.75 7.89
N ALA A 80 0.74 -19.75 8.50
CA ALA A 80 -0.30 -18.91 7.89
C ALA A 80 0.08 -17.42 7.85
N SER A 81 1.37 -17.15 7.61
CA SER A 81 1.88 -15.79 7.41
C SER A 81 1.33 -15.17 6.12
N ASP A 82 1.44 -13.85 5.98
CA ASP A 82 1.10 -13.10 4.78
C ASP A 82 1.85 -13.63 3.55
N GLU A 83 1.28 -13.41 2.38
CA GLU A 83 1.81 -13.84 1.09
C GLU A 83 2.79 -12.83 0.50
N ASP A 84 3.71 -12.31 1.31
CA ASP A 84 4.83 -11.54 0.82
C ASP A 84 6.15 -12.22 1.23
N ARG A 85 7.27 -11.69 0.74
CA ARG A 85 8.59 -12.22 1.10
C ARG A 85 8.89 -12.11 2.61
N GLU A 86 8.29 -11.15 3.31
CA GLU A 86 8.46 -10.99 4.76
C GLU A 86 7.72 -12.09 5.51
N GLY A 87 6.47 -12.36 5.13
CA GLY A 87 5.68 -13.47 5.64
C GLY A 87 6.37 -14.81 5.37
N GLU A 88 6.90 -15.01 4.16
CA GLU A 88 7.64 -16.24 3.84
C GLU A 88 8.89 -16.43 4.73
N ALA A 89 9.64 -15.36 4.99
CA ALA A 89 10.77 -15.39 5.92
C ALA A 89 10.33 -15.66 7.37
N ILE A 90 9.20 -15.11 7.83
CA ILE A 90 8.63 -15.40 9.16
C ILE A 90 8.27 -16.89 9.27
N SER A 91 7.60 -17.45 8.25
CA SER A 91 7.29 -18.87 8.17
C SER A 91 8.54 -19.74 8.21
N TRP A 92 9.59 -19.37 7.46
CA TRP A 92 10.87 -20.05 7.50
C TRP A 92 11.55 -19.95 8.88
N HIS A 93 11.54 -18.78 9.53
CA HIS A 93 12.08 -18.63 10.89
C HIS A 93 11.32 -19.51 11.88
N LEU A 94 9.99 -19.57 11.80
CA LEU A 94 9.16 -20.47 12.62
C LEU A 94 9.53 -21.93 12.41
N TYR A 95 9.65 -22.35 11.15
CA TYR A 95 10.06 -23.70 10.79
C TYR A 95 11.39 -24.10 11.44
N GLU A 96 12.42 -23.27 11.28
CA GLU A 96 13.77 -23.49 11.83
C GLU A 96 13.83 -23.41 13.36
N VAL A 97 13.08 -22.48 13.99
CA VAL A 97 13.10 -22.28 15.45
C VAL A 97 12.41 -23.40 16.19
N LEU A 98 11.24 -23.78 15.70
CA LEU A 98 10.40 -24.75 16.36
C LEU A 98 10.90 -26.18 16.10
N GLY A 99 11.78 -26.36 15.11
CA GLY A 99 12.32 -27.66 14.71
C GLY A 99 11.25 -28.51 14.03
N LEU A 100 10.46 -27.85 13.17
CA LEU A 100 9.37 -28.48 12.44
C LEU A 100 9.92 -29.41 11.35
N LYS A 101 9.10 -30.35 10.88
CA LYS A 101 9.45 -31.29 9.83
C LYS A 101 8.51 -31.17 8.63
N PRO A 102 8.96 -31.51 7.41
CA PRO A 102 8.12 -31.41 6.22
C PRO A 102 6.87 -32.31 6.30
N GLU A 103 6.98 -33.46 6.97
CA GLU A 103 5.88 -34.44 7.06
C GLU A 103 4.65 -33.90 7.81
N ASN A 104 4.86 -32.96 8.74
CA ASN A 104 3.81 -32.44 9.62
C ASN A 104 3.67 -30.92 9.58
N THR A 105 4.20 -30.28 8.53
CA THR A 105 4.13 -28.83 8.36
C THR A 105 3.58 -28.46 7.00
N LYS A 106 2.66 -27.49 6.98
CA LYS A 106 2.03 -26.96 5.77
C LYS A 106 2.08 -25.45 5.75
N ARG A 107 2.32 -24.84 4.59
CA ARG A 107 2.26 -23.39 4.38
C ARG A 107 0.97 -23.04 3.64
N ILE A 108 0.16 -22.15 4.21
CA ILE A 108 -1.08 -21.69 3.59
C ILE A 108 -1.01 -20.20 3.31
N VAL A 109 -1.49 -19.77 2.14
CA VAL A 109 -1.47 -18.37 1.70
C VAL A 109 -2.87 -17.90 1.34
N PHE A 110 -3.13 -16.61 1.51
CA PHE A 110 -4.42 -16.00 1.19
C PHE A 110 -4.26 -14.48 1.07
N HIS A 111 -5.03 -13.87 0.15
CA HIS A 111 -5.02 -12.42 -0.08
C HIS A 111 -6.15 -11.67 0.65
N GLU A 112 -7.10 -12.40 1.23
CA GLU A 112 -8.18 -11.87 2.06
C GLU A 112 -8.54 -12.86 3.17
N ILE A 113 -9.04 -12.35 4.29
CA ILE A 113 -9.40 -13.17 5.46
C ILE A 113 -10.91 -13.41 5.44
N THR A 114 -11.35 -14.27 4.52
CA THR A 114 -12.73 -14.79 4.44
C THR A 114 -12.78 -16.25 4.84
N LYS A 115 -13.96 -16.72 5.26
CA LYS A 115 -14.16 -18.15 5.55
C LYS A 115 -13.78 -19.02 4.34
N ASN A 116 -14.20 -18.64 3.14
CA ASN A 116 -13.93 -19.41 1.93
C ASN A 116 -12.44 -19.40 1.56
N ALA A 117 -11.77 -18.24 1.61
CA ALA A 117 -10.34 -18.16 1.30
C ALA A 117 -9.50 -18.98 2.29
N ILE A 118 -9.83 -18.94 3.58
CA ILE A 118 -9.10 -19.70 4.61
C ILE A 118 -9.32 -21.21 4.47
N LEU A 119 -10.56 -21.65 4.22
CA LEU A 119 -10.84 -23.08 4.00
C LEU A 119 -10.15 -23.60 2.73
N HIS A 120 -10.21 -22.83 1.64
CA HIS A 120 -9.51 -23.18 0.40
C HIS A 120 -7.99 -23.26 0.58
N ALA A 121 -7.41 -22.34 1.35
CA ALA A 121 -5.98 -22.34 1.64
C ALA A 121 -5.53 -23.57 2.45
N ILE A 122 -6.40 -24.10 3.33
CA ILE A 122 -6.17 -25.35 4.06
C ILE A 122 -6.25 -26.58 3.14
N GLU A 123 -7.16 -26.56 2.15
CA GLU A 123 -7.31 -27.63 1.16
C GLU A 123 -6.17 -27.65 0.13
N THR A 124 -5.51 -26.51 -0.10
CA THR A 124 -4.45 -26.33 -1.10
C THR A 124 -3.14 -25.81 -0.49
N PRO A 125 -2.58 -26.51 0.52
CA PRO A 125 -1.33 -26.05 1.13
C PRO A 125 -0.17 -26.20 0.15
N ARG A 126 0.84 -25.34 0.32
CA ARG A 126 2.11 -25.42 -0.39
C ARG A 126 3.27 -25.62 0.58
N ASP A 127 4.47 -25.74 0.03
CA ASP A 127 5.72 -25.67 0.79
C ASP A 127 6.22 -24.23 0.91
N ILE A 128 7.18 -24.03 1.82
CA ILE A 128 7.90 -22.76 1.95
C ILE A 128 8.71 -22.52 0.68
N ASN A 129 8.49 -21.36 0.07
CA ASN A 129 9.21 -20.92 -1.11
C ASN A 129 10.57 -20.34 -0.71
N ILE A 130 11.61 -21.17 -0.79
CA ILE A 130 12.98 -20.79 -0.44
C ILE A 130 13.51 -19.61 -1.29
N ASN A 131 13.04 -19.42 -2.51
CA ASN A 131 13.45 -18.27 -3.32
C ASN A 131 12.95 -16.94 -2.74
N LEU A 132 11.71 -16.92 -2.22
CA LEU A 132 11.17 -15.74 -1.54
C LEU A 132 11.89 -15.48 -0.21
N VAL A 133 12.21 -16.55 0.53
CA VAL A 133 13.02 -16.47 1.75
C VAL A 133 14.39 -15.87 1.43
N ASN A 134 15.10 -16.42 0.44
CA ASN A 134 16.42 -15.95 0.02
C ASN A 134 16.38 -14.50 -0.47
N ALA A 135 15.31 -14.09 -1.17
CA ALA A 135 15.14 -12.70 -1.58
C ALA A 135 14.97 -11.75 -0.38
N GLN A 136 14.25 -12.18 0.68
CA GLN A 136 14.12 -11.42 1.92
C GLN A 136 15.46 -11.37 2.68
N GLN A 137 16.16 -12.50 2.81
CA GLN A 137 17.45 -12.57 3.48
C GLN A 137 18.51 -11.73 2.76
N ALA A 138 18.60 -11.82 1.43
CA ALA A 138 19.51 -11.02 0.63
C ALA A 138 19.28 -9.52 0.85
N ARG A 139 18.02 -9.08 0.92
CA ARG A 139 17.69 -7.70 1.29
C ARG A 139 18.16 -7.37 2.71
N ARG A 140 17.90 -8.24 3.68
CA ARG A 140 18.27 -8.04 5.10
C ARG A 140 19.79 -7.91 5.26
N VAL A 141 20.54 -8.79 4.59
CA VAL A 141 22.01 -8.81 4.53
C VAL A 141 22.53 -7.53 3.87
N LEU A 142 22.02 -7.18 2.69
CA LEU A 142 22.43 -5.96 1.98
C LEU A 142 22.22 -4.70 2.81
N ASP A 143 21.04 -4.54 3.41
CA ASP A 143 20.72 -3.36 4.22
C ASP A 143 21.62 -3.29 5.48
N ARG A 144 22.01 -4.44 6.04
CA ARG A 144 22.96 -4.53 7.15
C ARG A 144 24.38 -4.14 6.72
N ILE A 145 24.88 -4.65 5.58
CA ILE A 145 26.20 -4.28 5.06
C ILE A 145 26.29 -2.77 4.88
N VAL A 146 25.33 -2.17 4.15
CA VAL A 146 25.34 -0.72 3.89
C VAL A 146 25.25 0.08 5.19
N GLY A 147 24.37 -0.32 6.10
CA GLY A 147 24.19 0.38 7.37
C GLY A 147 25.44 0.33 8.25
N PHE A 148 26.07 -0.84 8.38
CA PHE A 148 27.21 -1.04 9.28
C PHE A 148 28.51 -0.44 8.73
N GLU A 149 28.74 -0.52 7.42
CA GLU A 149 29.95 0.02 6.78
C GLU A 149 29.91 1.54 6.62
N LEU A 150 28.77 2.12 6.25
CA LEU A 150 28.68 3.56 5.95
C LEU A 150 28.40 4.44 7.18
N SER A 151 27.67 3.95 8.19
CA SER A 151 27.33 4.80 9.36
C SER A 151 28.57 5.32 10.11
N PRO A 152 29.65 4.52 10.36
CA PRO A 152 30.87 5.03 10.99
C PRO A 152 31.58 6.13 10.18
N ILE A 153 31.43 6.15 8.85
CA ILE A 153 31.95 7.24 8.02
C ILE A 153 31.17 8.52 8.29
N LEU A 154 29.82 8.45 8.34
CA LEU A 154 28.96 9.59 8.68
C LEU A 154 29.26 10.16 10.07
N TRP A 155 29.56 9.29 11.05
CA TRP A 155 29.91 9.73 12.41
C TRP A 155 31.19 10.54 12.45
N ARG A 156 32.22 10.12 11.70
CA ARG A 156 33.52 10.79 11.62
C ARG A 156 33.49 12.07 10.79
N LYS A 157 32.65 12.14 9.76
CA LYS A 157 32.67 13.22 8.76
C LYS A 157 31.52 14.23 8.88
N VAL A 158 30.42 13.88 9.54
CA VAL A 158 29.23 14.72 9.61
C VAL A 158 28.79 14.92 11.06
N LYS A 159 28.26 13.88 11.72
CA LYS A 159 27.79 13.94 13.10
C LYS A 159 27.66 12.53 13.70
N PRO A 160 28.03 12.32 14.98
CA PRO A 160 27.77 11.05 15.68
C PRO A 160 26.29 10.66 15.66
N ALA A 161 26.04 9.34 15.69
CA ALA A 161 24.71 8.72 15.74
C ALA A 161 23.82 8.94 14.49
N LEU A 162 24.38 9.35 13.35
CA LEU A 162 23.68 9.31 12.07
C LEU A 162 23.60 7.89 11.51
N SER A 163 22.51 7.54 10.83
CA SER A 163 22.36 6.25 10.16
C SER A 163 22.52 6.39 8.64
N ALA A 164 23.27 5.48 8.04
CA ALA A 164 23.26 5.28 6.61
C ALA A 164 22.19 4.24 6.23
N GLY A 165 21.40 4.52 5.20
CA GLY A 165 20.37 3.61 4.73
C GLY A 165 20.28 3.66 3.21
N ARG A 166 20.50 2.52 2.55
CA ARG A 166 20.56 2.41 1.08
C ARG A 166 19.39 3.10 0.37
N VAL A 167 18.16 2.90 0.87
CA VAL A 167 16.93 3.51 0.31
C VAL A 167 16.63 4.88 0.91
N GLN A 168 16.85 5.04 2.22
CA GLN A 168 16.57 6.28 2.94
C GLN A 168 17.41 7.44 2.41
N SER A 169 18.70 7.22 2.17
CA SER A 169 19.61 8.24 1.65
C SER A 169 19.21 8.74 0.26
N VAL A 170 18.66 7.87 -0.60
CA VAL A 170 18.14 8.28 -1.92
C VAL A 170 16.86 9.11 -1.77
N ALA A 171 15.95 8.73 -0.86
CA ALA A 171 14.75 9.52 -0.59
C ALA A 171 15.09 10.92 -0.03
N VAL A 172 16.04 11.00 0.90
CA VAL A 172 16.55 12.28 1.42
C VAL A 172 17.19 13.10 0.30
N ARG A 173 17.95 12.47 -0.60
CA ARG A 173 18.54 13.14 -1.76
C ARG A 173 17.48 13.81 -2.64
N LEU A 174 16.37 13.14 -2.95
CA LEU A 174 15.28 13.74 -3.75
C LEU A 174 14.70 15.00 -3.09
N ILE A 175 14.56 15.00 -1.76
CA ILE A 175 14.08 16.18 -1.01
C ILE A 175 15.12 17.31 -1.10
N VAL A 176 16.40 17.00 -0.90
CA VAL A 176 17.49 17.99 -0.97
C VAL A 176 17.63 18.58 -2.38
N GLU A 177 17.48 17.76 -3.43
CA GLU A 177 17.50 18.23 -4.82
C GLU A 177 16.35 19.20 -5.09
N ARG A 178 15.12 18.87 -4.67
CA ARG A 178 13.98 19.79 -4.76
C ARG A 178 14.20 21.08 -3.96
N GLU A 179 14.79 20.99 -2.77
CA GLU A 179 15.06 22.17 -1.95
C GLU A 179 16.12 23.08 -2.61
N ARG A 180 17.12 22.50 -3.28
CA ARG A 180 18.09 23.27 -4.08
C ARG A 180 17.42 23.96 -5.26
N GLU A 181 16.55 23.26 -6.00
CA GLU A 181 15.75 23.86 -7.07
C GLU A 181 14.94 25.07 -6.57
N ILE A 182 14.35 24.98 -5.38
CA ILE A 182 13.58 26.08 -4.76
C ILE A 182 14.51 27.24 -4.37
N ASN A 183 15.67 26.96 -3.78
CA ASN A 183 16.63 28.00 -3.38
C ASN A 183 17.28 28.73 -4.57
N GLU A 184 17.48 28.02 -5.68
CA GLU A 184 18.04 28.56 -6.92
C GLU A 184 16.97 29.25 -7.79
N PHE A 185 15.68 29.14 -7.43
CA PHE A 185 14.58 29.72 -8.19
C PHE A 185 14.58 31.25 -8.12
N VAL A 186 14.90 31.90 -9.25
CA VAL A 186 14.78 33.35 -9.41
C VAL A 186 13.35 33.68 -9.84
N SER A 187 12.60 34.35 -8.97
CA SER A 187 11.21 34.74 -9.27
C SER A 187 11.15 35.90 -10.26
N GLU A 188 10.32 35.77 -11.28
CA GLU A 188 10.03 36.84 -12.23
C GLU A 188 8.61 37.38 -12.03
N ALA A 189 8.48 38.71 -11.91
CA ALA A 189 7.18 39.36 -11.83
C ALA A 189 6.53 39.46 -13.22
N ALA A 190 5.24 39.17 -13.28
CA ALA A 190 4.44 39.38 -14.47
C ALA A 190 2.98 39.64 -14.12
N PHE A 191 2.31 40.43 -14.94
CA PHE A 191 0.92 40.81 -14.78
C PHE A 191 0.00 39.90 -15.60
N ARG A 192 -1.14 39.55 -15.01
CA ARG A 192 -2.28 38.92 -15.68
C ARG A 192 -3.34 40.00 -15.91
N VAL A 193 -3.83 40.11 -17.14
CA VAL A 193 -4.94 41.00 -17.48
C VAL A 193 -6.19 40.15 -17.67
N ILE A 194 -7.24 40.45 -16.91
CA ILE A 194 -8.51 39.74 -16.92
C ILE A 194 -9.60 40.75 -17.30
N ALA A 195 -10.37 40.42 -18.34
CA ALA A 195 -11.54 41.17 -18.76
C ALA A 195 -12.82 40.43 -18.34
N ASN A 196 -13.82 41.19 -17.89
CA ASN A 196 -15.17 40.70 -17.64
C ASN A 196 -16.08 41.28 -18.73
N PHE A 197 -16.57 40.44 -19.64
CA PHE A 197 -17.49 40.83 -20.69
C PHE A 197 -18.92 40.49 -20.28
N ILE A 198 -19.84 41.44 -20.39
CA ILE A 198 -21.27 41.18 -20.25
C ILE A 198 -21.77 40.69 -21.60
N LEU A 199 -22.35 39.50 -21.65
CA LEU A 199 -22.91 38.95 -22.88
C LEU A 199 -24.21 39.69 -23.29
N PRO A 200 -24.69 39.50 -24.54
CA PRO A 200 -25.90 40.18 -25.02
C PRO A 200 -27.17 39.94 -24.20
N ASP A 201 -27.19 38.89 -23.35
CA ASP A 201 -28.29 38.62 -22.41
C ASP A 201 -28.31 39.56 -21.19
N GLY A 202 -27.32 40.45 -21.07
CA GLY A 202 -27.22 41.47 -20.02
C GLY A 202 -26.92 40.94 -18.62
N THR A 203 -26.76 39.63 -18.44
CA THR A 203 -26.64 38.99 -17.12
C THR A 203 -25.46 38.04 -17.02
N THR A 204 -25.07 37.39 -18.12
CA THR A 204 -23.95 36.46 -18.13
C THR A 204 -22.63 37.23 -18.24
N VAL A 205 -21.71 36.96 -17.31
CA VAL A 205 -20.35 37.52 -17.33
C VAL A 205 -19.37 36.48 -17.84
N LEU A 206 -18.77 36.74 -19.01
CA LEU A 206 -17.67 35.97 -19.57
C LEU A 206 -16.33 36.54 -19.08
N LYS A 207 -15.58 35.74 -18.33
CA LYS A 207 -14.20 36.07 -17.93
C LYS A 207 -13.22 35.63 -19.01
N ALA A 208 -12.45 36.56 -19.53
CA ALA A 208 -11.36 36.28 -20.47
C ALA A 208 -10.02 36.74 -19.88
N GLU A 209 -8.98 35.96 -20.13
CA GLU A 209 -7.61 36.28 -19.72
C GLU A 209 -6.78 36.54 -20.98
N LEU A 210 -5.98 37.62 -20.96
CA LEU A 210 -5.04 37.89 -22.03
C LEU A 210 -4.06 36.71 -22.18
N ASN A 211 -3.89 36.24 -23.42
CA ASN A 211 -3.09 35.06 -23.76
C ASN A 211 -1.56 35.24 -23.58
N ARG A 212 -1.13 36.40 -23.10
CA ARG A 212 0.26 36.69 -22.76
C ARG A 212 0.35 37.38 -21.40
N ARG A 213 1.53 37.31 -20.78
CA ARG A 213 1.87 38.04 -19.56
C ARG A 213 2.56 39.34 -19.93
N LEU A 214 2.23 40.42 -19.21
CA LEU A 214 2.89 41.73 -19.37
C LEU A 214 3.90 41.89 -18.24
N LYS A 215 5.08 42.44 -18.53
CA LYS A 215 6.16 42.50 -17.51
C LYS A 215 6.08 43.77 -16.67
N ASP A 216 5.69 44.87 -17.29
CA ASP A 216 5.77 46.19 -16.68
C ASP A 216 4.39 46.80 -16.41
N LYS A 217 4.27 47.49 -15.28
CA LYS A 217 3.05 48.23 -14.93
C LYS A 217 2.65 49.24 -16.02
N LYS A 218 3.62 49.91 -16.64
CA LYS A 218 3.37 50.86 -17.74
C LYS A 218 2.77 50.18 -18.97
N GLU A 219 3.25 48.99 -19.31
CA GLU A 219 2.73 48.19 -20.42
C GLU A 219 1.27 47.78 -20.15
N VAL A 220 0.98 47.37 -18.91
CA VAL A 220 -0.39 47.04 -18.46
C VAL A 220 -1.31 48.24 -18.57
N GLU A 221 -0.92 49.39 -18.04
CA GLU A 221 -1.73 50.61 -18.07
C GLU A 221 -2.01 51.06 -19.51
N ALA A 222 -0.99 51.04 -20.38
CA ALA A 222 -1.15 51.35 -21.80
C ALA A 222 -2.10 50.37 -22.51
N PHE A 223 -1.98 49.07 -22.22
CA PHE A 223 -2.88 48.06 -22.77
C PHE A 223 -4.33 48.28 -22.29
N LEU A 224 -4.55 48.48 -20.99
CA LEU A 224 -5.87 48.72 -20.42
C LEU A 224 -6.52 49.99 -20.99
N GLU A 225 -5.74 51.07 -21.17
CA GLU A 225 -6.24 52.30 -21.78
C GLU A 225 -6.70 52.06 -23.23
N SER A 226 -5.92 51.30 -24.01
CA SER A 226 -6.30 50.94 -25.38
C SER A 226 -7.59 50.10 -25.43
N CYS A 227 -7.89 49.34 -24.37
CA CYS A 227 -9.08 48.50 -24.29
C CYS A 227 -10.36 49.27 -23.92
N LYS A 228 -10.28 50.44 -23.26
CA LYS A 228 -11.49 51.16 -22.76
C LYS A 228 -12.51 51.48 -23.85
N ASN A 229 -12.01 51.83 -25.03
CA ASN A 229 -12.83 52.20 -26.18
C ASN A 229 -12.87 51.10 -27.26
N ALA A 230 -12.28 49.94 -26.98
CA ALA A 230 -12.24 48.83 -27.92
C ALA A 230 -13.58 48.06 -27.90
N SER A 231 -14.01 47.61 -29.07
CA SER A 231 -15.09 46.64 -29.20
C SER A 231 -14.49 45.24 -29.31
N PHE A 232 -14.99 44.32 -28.49
CA PHE A 232 -14.53 42.93 -28.46
C PHE A 232 -15.56 42.04 -29.13
N THR A 233 -15.10 41.11 -29.95
CA THR A 233 -15.92 40.09 -30.59
C THR A 233 -15.32 38.72 -30.32
N ILE A 234 -16.16 37.69 -30.41
CA ILE A 234 -15.69 36.31 -30.29
C ILE A 234 -15.11 35.90 -31.65
N ASP A 235 -13.83 35.56 -31.67
CA ASP A 235 -13.12 35.13 -32.88
C ASP A 235 -13.44 33.67 -33.23
N ASP A 236 -13.43 32.76 -32.24
CA ASP A 236 -13.72 31.34 -32.41
C ASP A 236 -14.51 30.75 -31.24
N ILE A 237 -15.37 29.77 -31.53
CA ILE A 237 -16.05 28.93 -30.53
C ILE A 237 -15.84 27.47 -30.90
N THR A 238 -14.89 26.84 -30.21
CA THR A 238 -14.64 25.40 -30.36
C THR A 238 -15.32 24.61 -29.24
N THR A 239 -16.24 23.72 -29.61
CA THR A 239 -16.87 22.76 -28.68
C THR A 239 -16.31 21.36 -28.94
N LYS A 240 -15.70 20.73 -27.92
CA LYS A 240 -15.16 19.37 -28.02
C LYS A 240 -15.74 18.48 -26.92
N PRO A 241 -16.26 17.28 -27.24
CA PRO A 241 -16.63 16.32 -26.21
C PRO A 241 -15.37 15.85 -25.47
N VAL A 242 -15.39 15.94 -24.14
CA VAL A 242 -14.31 15.44 -23.27
C VAL A 242 -14.83 14.22 -22.52
N LYS A 243 -13.94 13.25 -22.34
CA LYS A 243 -14.23 11.99 -21.69
C LYS A 243 -13.23 11.75 -20.56
N LYS A 244 -13.69 11.33 -19.39
CA LYS A 244 -12.82 11.12 -18.23
C LYS A 244 -13.03 9.74 -17.64
N SER A 245 -12.18 8.80 -18.05
CA SER A 245 -12.21 7.47 -17.50
C SER A 245 -11.87 7.43 -16.01
N PRO A 246 -12.54 6.53 -15.25
CA PRO A 246 -12.25 6.34 -13.83
C PRO A 246 -10.84 5.75 -13.63
N ALA A 247 -10.24 6.13 -12.51
CA ALA A 247 -8.94 5.61 -12.10
C ALA A 247 -9.02 4.13 -11.72
N PRO A 248 -7.91 3.37 -11.82
CA PRO A 248 -7.86 1.97 -11.41
C PRO A 248 -8.17 1.77 -9.91
N PRO A 249 -8.46 0.52 -9.49
CA PRO A 249 -8.42 0.10 -8.09
C PRO A 249 -7.14 0.51 -7.37
N PHE A 250 -7.19 0.52 -6.04
CA PHE A 250 -6.04 0.94 -5.24
C PHE A 250 -4.92 -0.09 -5.24
N THR A 251 -3.71 0.38 -5.50
CA THR A 251 -2.45 -0.20 -5.02
C THR A 251 -2.07 0.41 -3.68
N THR A 252 -1.02 -0.10 -3.02
CA THR A 252 -0.48 0.50 -1.79
C THR A 252 -0.11 1.97 -1.98
N SER A 253 0.60 2.30 -3.07
CA SER A 253 1.06 3.68 -3.33
C SER A 253 -0.10 4.64 -3.58
N THR A 254 -1.07 4.24 -4.41
CA THR A 254 -2.22 5.09 -4.75
C THR A 254 -3.17 5.26 -3.56
N LEU A 255 -3.31 4.25 -2.70
CA LEU A 255 -4.07 4.36 -1.45
C LEU A 255 -3.42 5.38 -0.51
N GLN A 256 -2.10 5.30 -0.30
CA GLN A 256 -1.36 6.24 0.54
C GLN A 256 -1.49 7.68 0.06
N GLN A 257 -1.34 7.92 -1.24
CA GLN A 257 -1.47 9.25 -1.84
C GLN A 257 -2.88 9.82 -1.67
N GLU A 258 -3.91 9.03 -1.93
CA GLU A 258 -5.30 9.49 -1.83
C GLU A 258 -5.77 9.64 -0.38
N ALA A 259 -5.31 8.78 0.53
CA ALA A 259 -5.56 8.95 1.96
C ALA A 259 -4.90 10.22 2.52
N ALA A 260 -3.67 10.53 2.09
CA ALA A 260 -3.02 11.79 2.45
C ALA A 260 -3.79 13.00 1.89
N ARG A 261 -4.15 12.97 0.60
CA ARG A 261 -4.85 14.08 -0.06
C ARG A 261 -6.28 14.32 0.46
N LYS A 262 -7.05 13.26 0.69
CA LYS A 262 -8.48 13.35 1.00
C LYS A 262 -8.80 13.25 2.49
N LEU A 263 -8.00 12.51 3.24
CA LEU A 263 -8.26 12.22 4.66
C LEU A 263 -7.22 12.87 5.59
N GLY A 264 -6.14 13.43 5.04
CA GLY A 264 -5.04 14.01 5.83
C GLY A 264 -4.21 12.97 6.57
N TYR A 265 -4.28 11.69 6.18
CA TYR A 265 -3.54 10.62 6.86
C TYR A 265 -2.09 10.56 6.38
N SER A 266 -1.15 10.47 7.32
CA SER A 266 0.23 10.13 6.99
C SER A 266 0.31 8.70 6.44
N VAL A 267 1.37 8.40 5.68
CA VAL A 267 1.63 7.06 5.15
C VAL A 267 1.59 5.99 6.24
N SER A 268 2.21 6.25 7.39
CA SER A 268 2.25 5.33 8.53
C SER A 268 0.85 5.08 9.10
N GLN A 269 0.06 6.13 9.29
CA GLN A 269 -1.32 6.01 9.76
C GLN A 269 -2.19 5.22 8.77
N THR A 270 -2.10 5.52 7.47
CA THR A 270 -2.83 4.79 6.43
C THR A 270 -2.53 3.30 6.47
N MET A 271 -1.25 2.92 6.54
CA MET A 271 -0.87 1.51 6.58
C MET A 271 -1.28 0.80 7.86
N MET A 272 -1.23 1.48 9.01
CA MET A 272 -1.71 0.95 10.28
C MET A 272 -3.22 0.67 10.23
N ILE A 273 -4.01 1.61 9.70
CA ILE A 273 -5.46 1.47 9.59
C ILE A 273 -5.80 0.37 8.58
N ALA A 274 -5.12 0.33 7.43
CA ALA A 274 -5.33 -0.70 6.41
C ALA A 274 -4.97 -2.10 6.94
N GLN A 275 -3.90 -2.24 7.73
CA GLN A 275 -3.55 -3.50 8.40
C GLN A 275 -4.71 -3.97 9.29
N ARG A 276 -5.30 -3.09 10.10
CA ARG A 276 -6.43 -3.45 10.98
C ARG A 276 -7.67 -3.86 10.19
N LEU A 277 -7.97 -3.16 9.10
CA LEU A 277 -9.07 -3.51 8.20
C LEU A 277 -8.85 -4.90 7.57
N TYR A 278 -7.65 -5.18 7.09
CA TYR A 278 -7.27 -6.47 6.51
C TYR A 278 -7.37 -7.60 7.56
N GLU A 279 -6.75 -7.44 8.74
CA GLU A 279 -6.77 -8.43 9.82
C GLU A 279 -8.17 -8.71 10.38
N SER A 280 -9.09 -7.76 10.22
CA SER A 280 -10.51 -7.89 10.54
C SER A 280 -11.34 -8.48 9.39
N GLY A 281 -10.72 -8.83 8.26
CA GLY A 281 -11.38 -9.41 7.09
C GLY A 281 -12.19 -8.43 6.25
N LEU A 282 -11.99 -7.11 6.40
CA LEU A 282 -12.80 -6.08 5.74
C LEU A 282 -12.28 -5.67 4.36
N ILE A 283 -10.97 -5.77 4.14
CA ILE A 283 -10.34 -5.49 2.84
C ILE A 283 -9.35 -6.61 2.47
N THR A 284 -8.99 -6.66 1.19
CA THR A 284 -7.87 -7.47 0.69
C THR A 284 -6.52 -6.94 1.19
N TYR A 285 -5.47 -7.73 0.97
CA TYR A 285 -4.12 -7.41 1.41
C TYR A 285 -3.62 -6.04 0.92
N MET A 286 -3.23 -5.19 1.86
CA MET A 286 -2.91 -3.78 1.60
C MET A 286 -1.49 -3.52 1.07
N ARG A 287 -0.66 -4.56 0.95
CA ARG A 287 0.68 -4.49 0.35
C ARG A 287 0.65 -5.17 -1.01
N THR A 288 0.29 -4.39 -2.02
CA THR A 288 0.08 -4.85 -3.40
C THR A 288 0.42 -3.72 -4.35
N ASP A 289 1.09 -4.07 -5.43
CA ASP A 289 1.28 -3.21 -6.60
C ASP A 289 0.28 -3.55 -7.73
N SER A 290 -0.63 -4.49 -7.47
CA SER A 290 -1.61 -4.95 -8.43
C SER A 290 -2.85 -4.06 -8.47
N VAL A 291 -3.37 -3.87 -9.69
CA VAL A 291 -4.66 -3.22 -9.95
C VAL A 291 -5.73 -4.22 -10.38
N ASN A 292 -5.40 -5.52 -10.38
CA ASN A 292 -6.31 -6.57 -10.81
C ASN A 292 -7.47 -6.73 -9.81
N LEU A 293 -8.65 -7.09 -10.31
CA LEU A 293 -9.80 -7.51 -9.52
C LEU A 293 -10.20 -8.91 -9.97
N SER A 294 -10.50 -9.78 -9.01
CA SER A 294 -11.04 -11.12 -9.23
C SER A 294 -12.41 -11.06 -9.91
N ASP A 295 -12.80 -12.14 -10.58
CA ASP A 295 -14.12 -12.24 -11.21
C ASP A 295 -15.26 -12.06 -10.20
N LEU A 296 -15.07 -12.55 -8.97
CA LEU A 296 -16.00 -12.33 -7.86
C LEU A 296 -16.13 -10.84 -7.52
N ALA A 297 -15.01 -10.12 -7.42
CA ALA A 297 -15.02 -8.69 -7.14
C ALA A 297 -15.66 -7.88 -8.27
N LEU A 298 -15.43 -8.26 -9.53
CA LEU A 298 -16.03 -7.63 -10.70
C LEU A 298 -17.56 -7.85 -10.73
N GLY A 299 -18.00 -9.08 -10.47
CA GLY A 299 -19.42 -9.43 -10.41
C GLY A 299 -20.16 -8.70 -9.29
N THR A 300 -19.62 -8.72 -8.07
CA THR A 300 -20.25 -8.04 -6.94
C THR A 300 -20.23 -6.51 -7.07
N ALA A 301 -19.18 -5.93 -7.67
CA ALA A 301 -19.14 -4.51 -7.97
C ALA A 301 -20.21 -4.11 -9.01
N LYS A 302 -20.45 -4.95 -10.03
CA LYS A 302 -21.54 -4.76 -11.01
C LYS A 302 -22.90 -4.71 -10.32
N GLU A 303 -23.20 -5.70 -9.47
CA GLU A 303 -24.45 -5.77 -8.72
C GLU A 303 -24.65 -4.53 -7.85
N ALA A 304 -23.62 -4.14 -7.08
CA ALA A 304 -23.69 -2.94 -6.26
C ALA A 304 -23.95 -1.66 -7.06
N ILE A 305 -23.39 -1.55 -8.28
CA ILE A 305 -23.63 -0.39 -9.17
C ILE A 305 -25.05 -0.41 -9.72
N PHE A 306 -25.53 -1.57 -10.15
CA PHE A 306 -26.89 -1.74 -10.67
C PHE A 306 -27.93 -1.36 -9.62
N GLU A 307 -27.79 -1.85 -8.39
CA GLU A 307 -28.72 -1.58 -7.30
C GLU A 307 -28.69 -0.11 -6.86
N THR A 308 -27.51 0.52 -6.79
CA THR A 308 -27.37 1.85 -6.20
C THR A 308 -27.53 2.99 -7.21
N TYR A 309 -27.01 2.81 -8.44
CA TYR A 309 -26.92 3.87 -9.44
C TYR A 309 -27.73 3.56 -10.71
N GLY A 310 -27.91 2.28 -11.03
CA GLY A 310 -28.60 1.81 -12.22
C GLY A 310 -27.65 1.41 -13.36
N GLU A 311 -28.19 0.62 -14.29
CA GLU A 311 -27.41 -0.06 -15.35
C GLU A 311 -26.59 0.90 -16.22
N LYS A 312 -27.12 2.09 -16.52
CA LYS A 312 -26.42 3.10 -17.35
C LYS A 312 -25.08 3.58 -16.78
N TYR A 313 -24.85 3.39 -15.48
CA TYR A 313 -23.61 3.81 -14.81
C TYR A 313 -22.58 2.70 -14.71
N TYR A 314 -22.89 1.46 -15.11
CA TYR A 314 -21.94 0.36 -15.11
C TYR A 314 -21.16 0.29 -16.42
N LYS A 315 -19.88 -0.04 -16.31
CA LYS A 315 -19.05 -0.45 -17.44
C LYS A 315 -18.01 -1.44 -16.96
N PHE A 316 -18.05 -2.66 -17.52
CA PHE A 316 -17.04 -3.67 -17.23
C PHE A 316 -15.64 -3.16 -17.62
N ARG A 317 -14.69 -3.22 -16.68
CA ARG A 317 -13.30 -2.85 -16.92
C ARG A 317 -12.37 -3.82 -16.23
N GLN A 318 -11.36 -4.27 -16.96
CA GLN A 318 -10.26 -5.04 -16.41
C GLN A 318 -8.99 -4.18 -16.44
N TYR A 319 -8.39 -3.99 -15.27
CA TYR A 319 -7.15 -3.25 -15.12
C TYR A 319 -6.02 -4.26 -14.93
N HIS A 320 -4.98 -4.14 -15.75
CA HIS A 320 -3.81 -5.01 -15.68
C HIS A 320 -2.59 -4.24 -15.20
N THR A 321 -1.85 -4.88 -14.30
CA THR A 321 -0.56 -4.42 -13.82
C THR A 321 0.47 -4.58 -14.95
N LYS A 322 1.28 -3.54 -15.23
CA LYS A 322 2.27 -3.55 -16.32
C LYS A 322 3.72 -3.69 -15.83
N SER A 323 3.97 -3.77 -14.52
CA SER A 323 5.32 -3.83 -13.95
C SER A 323 5.94 -5.22 -14.10
N LYS A 324 7.11 -5.30 -14.75
CA LYS A 324 7.91 -6.53 -15.01
C LYS A 324 8.35 -7.33 -13.77
N GLY A 325 8.01 -6.90 -12.56
CA GLY A 325 8.36 -7.56 -11.30
C GLY A 325 7.26 -7.47 -10.24
N ALA A 326 6.02 -7.18 -10.66
CA ALA A 326 4.88 -7.26 -9.77
C ALA A 326 4.70 -8.69 -9.28
N GLN A 327 4.30 -8.85 -8.02
CA GLN A 327 3.76 -10.12 -7.56
C GLN A 327 2.37 -10.25 -8.18
N GLU A 328 2.30 -10.69 -9.45
CA GLU A 328 1.07 -10.77 -10.26
C GLU A 328 -0.03 -11.66 -9.64
N ALA A 329 0.29 -12.41 -8.59
CA ALA A 329 -0.66 -13.18 -7.80
C ALA A 329 -1.57 -12.31 -6.90
N HIS A 330 -1.25 -11.04 -6.66
CA HIS A 330 -1.99 -10.23 -5.70
C HIS A 330 -3.15 -9.50 -6.38
N GLU A 331 -4.25 -9.36 -5.65
CA GLU A 331 -5.37 -8.51 -6.05
C GLU A 331 -5.12 -7.05 -5.63
N ALA A 332 -5.87 -6.12 -6.20
CA ALA A 332 -5.91 -4.74 -5.73
C ALA A 332 -6.48 -4.62 -4.30
N ILE A 333 -6.24 -3.49 -3.66
CA ILE A 333 -6.85 -3.15 -2.38
C ILE A 333 -8.32 -2.78 -2.62
N ARG A 334 -9.21 -3.66 -2.19
CA ARG A 334 -10.67 -3.55 -2.31
C ARG A 334 -11.37 -4.08 -1.06
N PRO A 335 -12.66 -3.80 -0.87
CA PRO A 335 -13.44 -4.48 0.15
C PRO A 335 -13.53 -5.98 -0.11
N THR A 336 -13.46 -6.76 0.95
CA THR A 336 -13.72 -8.20 0.91
C THR A 336 -15.15 -8.50 0.48
N TYR A 337 -16.10 -7.73 1.01
CA TYR A 337 -17.52 -7.77 0.67
C TYR A 337 -18.00 -6.37 0.30
N ILE A 338 -18.17 -6.11 -1.00
CA ILE A 338 -18.54 -4.77 -1.51
C ILE A 338 -19.93 -4.30 -1.07
N SER A 339 -20.81 -5.24 -0.72
CA SER A 339 -22.15 -5.01 -0.17
C SER A 339 -22.13 -4.33 1.19
N ASN A 340 -21.04 -4.46 1.96
CA ASN A 340 -20.87 -3.73 3.21
C ASN A 340 -20.62 -2.24 2.90
N VAL A 341 -21.68 -1.43 3.01
CA VAL A 341 -21.64 0.02 2.73
C VAL A 341 -20.70 0.74 3.69
N GLU A 342 -20.74 0.36 4.96
CA GLU A 342 -19.84 0.85 6.01
C GLU A 342 -19.19 -0.33 6.74
N ALA A 343 -17.90 -0.19 7.07
CA ALA A 343 -17.17 -1.15 7.88
C ALA A 343 -16.03 -0.45 8.63
N GLY A 344 -15.52 -1.10 9.68
CA GLY A 344 -14.46 -0.56 10.54
C GLY A 344 -14.98 -0.16 11.92
N SER A 345 -14.11 -0.31 12.92
CA SER A 345 -14.45 -0.10 14.33
C SER A 345 -14.30 1.36 14.78
N SER A 346 -13.33 2.06 14.20
CA SER A 346 -13.04 3.47 14.51
C SER A 346 -13.47 4.41 13.37
N SER A 347 -13.65 5.70 13.67
CA SER A 347 -13.95 6.72 12.63
C SER A 347 -12.89 6.74 11.52
N GLN A 348 -11.62 6.50 11.87
CA GLN A 348 -10.52 6.48 10.91
C GLN A 348 -10.57 5.24 10.00
N GLU A 349 -10.89 4.07 10.57
CA GLU A 349 -11.12 2.84 9.80
C GLU A 349 -12.30 3.00 8.83
N LYS A 350 -13.42 3.55 9.30
CA LYS A 350 -14.60 3.80 8.47
C LYS A 350 -14.29 4.69 7.27
N LYS A 351 -13.58 5.80 7.49
CA LYS A 351 -13.18 6.73 6.42
C LYS A 351 -12.24 6.08 5.39
N LEU A 352 -11.27 5.29 5.85
CA LEU A 352 -10.35 4.61 4.93
C LEU A 352 -11.06 3.50 4.14
N TYR A 353 -11.91 2.72 4.80
CA TYR A 353 -12.74 1.70 4.15
C TYR A 353 -13.67 2.32 3.11
N GLU A 354 -14.36 3.42 3.45
CA GLU A 354 -15.23 4.15 2.52
C GLU A 354 -14.46 4.65 1.29
N LEU A 355 -13.24 5.18 1.47
CA LEU A 355 -12.37 5.59 0.37
C LEU A 355 -12.05 4.41 -0.56
N ILE A 356 -11.66 3.26 0.01
CA ILE A 356 -11.35 2.02 -0.72
C ILE A 356 -12.58 1.52 -1.49
N ARG A 357 -13.75 1.46 -0.84
CA ARG A 357 -15.02 1.05 -1.44
C ARG A 357 -15.41 1.96 -2.61
N LYS A 358 -15.38 3.28 -2.41
CA LYS A 358 -15.70 4.26 -3.45
C LYS A 358 -14.79 4.12 -4.66
N ARG A 359 -13.47 3.90 -4.46
CA ARG A 359 -12.54 3.67 -5.57
C ARG A 359 -12.86 2.39 -6.34
N THR A 360 -13.16 1.30 -5.61
CA THR A 360 -13.49 -0.01 -6.20
C THR A 360 -14.77 0.07 -7.05
N ILE A 361 -15.82 0.73 -6.55
CA ILE A 361 -17.05 0.96 -7.31
C ILE A 361 -16.77 1.84 -8.53
N ALA A 362 -16.14 3.00 -8.32
CA ALA A 362 -15.92 3.97 -9.39
C ALA A 362 -15.10 3.41 -10.56
N CYS A 363 -14.17 2.49 -10.31
CA CYS A 363 -13.38 1.88 -11.39
C CYS A 363 -14.22 1.00 -12.34
N GLN A 364 -15.41 0.55 -11.93
CA GLN A 364 -16.35 -0.21 -12.75
C GLN A 364 -17.52 0.64 -13.28
N MET A 365 -17.42 1.97 -13.17
CA MET A 365 -18.45 2.89 -13.67
C MET A 365 -18.16 3.40 -15.09
N ALA A 366 -19.19 3.92 -15.75
CA ALA A 366 -19.12 4.59 -17.05
C ALA A 366 -18.15 5.80 -17.04
N ASP A 367 -17.73 6.23 -18.24
CA ASP A 367 -16.75 7.31 -18.46
C ASP A 367 -17.33 8.73 -18.36
#